data_AF-I7LI58-F1
#
_entry.id   AF-I7LI58-F1
#
_cell.length_a   1.000
_cell.length_b   1.000
_cell.length_c   1.000
_cell.angle_alpha   90.00
_cell.angle_beta   90.00
_cell.angle_gamma   90.00
#
_symmetry.space_group_name_H-M   'P 1'
#
loop_
_entity.id
_entity.type
_entity.pdbx_description
1 polymer ?
#
loop_
_entity_poly.entity_id
_entity_poly.type
_entity_poly.pdbx_seq_one_letter_code
_entity_poly.pdbx_strand_id
1 'polypeptide(L)' 'MITKEQIKRINELYKKQVEGTLTEEEKKEQVYLRRLYVDSVKESLKAQLDNIKIVTPEEYEKLQKENKCTCGHDHCQHKH' A
#
# COMPACT_ATOMS: atom_id res chain seq x y z
N MET A 1 3.67 -1.47 11.21
CA MET A 1 2.84 -1.93 10.08
C MET A 1 1.47 -2.34 10.60
N ILE A 2 0.39 -1.81 10.03
CA ILE A 2 -0.99 -2.16 10.43
C ILE A 2 -1.36 -3.57 9.95
N THR A 3 -2.08 -4.35 10.76
CA THR A 3 -2.49 -5.72 10.41
C THR A 3 -3.80 -5.77 9.63
N LYS A 4 -4.05 -6.87 8.92
CA LYS A 4 -5.35 -7.11 8.25
C LYS A 4 -6.52 -7.13 9.23
N GLU A 5 -6.29 -7.56 10.47
CA GLU A 5 -7.29 -7.58 11.54
C GLU A 5 -7.67 -6.16 11.98
N GLN A 6 -6.68 -5.26 12.12
CA GLN A 6 -6.94 -3.86 12.42
C GLN A 6 -7.72 -3.16 11.30
N ILE A 7 -7.45 -3.50 10.03
CA ILE A 7 -8.23 -3.00 8.88
C ILE A 7 -9.67 -3.52 8.93
N LYS A 8 -9.88 -4.80 9.23
CA LYS A 8 -11.23 -5.37 9.43
C LYS A 8 -11.97 -4.62 10.54
N ARG A 9 -11.30 -4.36 11.67
CA ARG A 9 -11.87 -3.62 12.79
C ARG A 9 -12.28 -2.20 12.42
N ILE A 10 -11.44 -1.49 11.65
CA ILE A 10 -11.80 -0.15 11.11
C ILE A 10 -13.09 -0.22 10.28
N ASN A 11 -13.25 -1.26 9.46
CA ASN A 11 -14.44 -1.45 8.62
C ASN A 11 -15.70 -1.78 9.45
N GLU A 12 -15.56 -2.61 10.51
CA GLU A 12 -16.64 -2.91 11.44
C GLU A 12 -17.12 -1.64 12.17
N LEU A 13 -16.18 -0.87 12.71
CA LEU A 13 -16.47 0.40 13.38
C LEU A 13 -17.12 1.40 12.42
N TYR A 14 -16.69 1.43 11.16
CA TYR A 14 -17.33 2.24 10.13
C TYR A 14 -18.79 1.82 9.85
N LYS A 15 -19.08 0.52 9.78
CA LYS A 15 -20.47 0.04 9.63
C LYS A 15 -21.35 0.49 10.81
N LYS A 16 -20.88 0.32 12.04
CA LYS A 16 -21.57 0.80 13.25
C LYS A 16 -21.80 2.31 13.24
N GLN A 17 -20.82 3.07 12.74
CA GLN A 17 -20.95 4.52 12.57
C GLN A 17 -22.07 4.89 11.60
N VAL A 18 -22.16 4.19 10.46
CA VAL A 18 -23.21 4.40 9.45
C VAL A 18 -24.59 4.00 9.99
N GLU A 19 -24.65 2.92 10.76
CA GLU A 19 -25.86 2.45 11.44
C GLU A 19 -26.27 3.31 12.65
N GLY A 20 -25.42 4.23 13.10
CA GLY A 20 -25.66 5.09 14.26
C GLY A 20 -25.54 4.39 15.61
N THR A 21 -24.98 3.17 15.66
CA THR A 21 -24.85 2.34 16.87
C THR A 21 -23.46 2.43 17.51
N LEU A 22 -22.62 3.37 17.05
CA LEU A 22 -21.25 3.54 17.51
C LEU A 22 -21.19 4.20 18.89
N THR A 23 -20.48 3.58 19.84
CA THR A 23 -20.24 4.18 21.16
C THR A 23 -19.09 5.19 21.12
N GLU A 24 -19.02 6.09 22.11
CA GLU A 24 -17.91 7.06 22.21
C GLU A 24 -16.55 6.39 22.44
N GLU A 25 -16.51 5.20 23.04
CA GLU A 25 -15.28 4.41 23.21
C GLU A 25 -14.84 3.83 21.86
N GLU A 26 -15.77 3.25 21.11
CA GLU A 26 -15.53 2.71 19.77
C GLU A 26 -15.12 3.79 18.77
N LYS A 27 -15.65 5.00 18.92
CA LYS A 27 -15.25 6.17 18.14
C LYS A 27 -13.80 6.57 18.40
N LYS A 28 -13.36 6.55 19.67
CA LYS A 28 -11.94 6.78 20.03
C LYS A 28 -11.04 5.69 19.45
N GLU A 29 -11.47 4.43 19.54
CA GLU A 29 -10.78 3.28 18.92
C GLU A 29 -10.64 3.48 17.41
N GLN A 30 -11.72 3.87 16.73
CA GLN A 30 -11.75 4.09 15.29
C GLN A 30 -10.78 5.20 14.87
N VAL A 31 -10.74 6.32 15.60
CA VAL A 31 -9.81 7.44 15.33
C VAL A 31 -8.36 6.99 15.48
N TYR A 32 -8.06 6.26 16.57
CA TYR A 32 -6.71 5.74 16.81
C TYR A 32 -6.26 4.79 15.71
N LEU A 33 -7.10 3.82 15.35
CA LEU A 33 -6.82 2.84 14.29
C LEU A 33 -6.65 3.51 12.91
N ARG A 34 -7.49 4.50 12.59
CA ARG A 34 -7.36 5.27 11.34
C ARG A 34 -6.04 6.04 11.28
N ARG A 35 -5.60 6.63 12.39
CA ARG A 35 -4.33 7.35 12.45
C ARG A 35 -3.15 6.41 12.22
N LEU A 36 -3.11 5.27 12.90
CA LEU A 36 -2.09 4.24 12.69
C LEU A 36 -2.05 3.74 11.24
N TYR A 37 -3.21 3.53 10.61
CA TYR A 37 -3.29 3.14 9.21
C TYR A 37 -2.62 4.18 8.32
N VAL A 38 -3.06 5.44 8.43
CA VAL A 38 -2.57 6.56 7.62
C VAL A 38 -1.06 6.73 7.79
N ASP A 39 -0.54 6.67 9.01
CA ASP A 39 0.89 6.85 9.26
C ASP A 39 1.70 5.71 8.61
N SER A 40 1.23 4.46 8.74
CA SER A 40 1.89 3.32 8.09
C SER A 40 1.86 3.38 6.55
N VAL A 41 0.76 3.87 5.97
CA VAL A 41 0.62 4.04 4.51
C VAL A 41 1.52 5.17 4.02
N LYS A 42 1.60 6.29 4.75
CA LYS A 42 2.50 7.40 4.43
C LYS A 42 3.96 6.98 4.43
N GLU A 43 4.39 6.22 5.44
CA GLU A 43 5.75 5.68 5.50
C GLU A 43 6.06 4.75 4.31
N SER A 44 5.15 3.81 4.01
CA SER A 44 5.30 2.91 2.86
C SER A 44 5.34 3.67 1.53
N LEU A 45 4.47 4.66 1.35
CA LEU A 45 4.45 5.47 0.14
C LEU A 45 5.74 6.30 0.01
N LYS A 46 6.21 6.91 1.09
CA LYS A 46 7.48 7.66 1.09
C LYS A 46 8.64 6.75 0.68
N ALA A 47 8.74 5.56 1.26
CA ALA A 47 9.75 4.60 0.89
C ALA A 47 9.66 4.20 -0.60
N GLN A 48 8.46 4.05 -1.16
CA GLN A 48 8.29 3.79 -2.59
C GLN A 48 8.76 4.98 -3.43
N LEU A 49 8.39 6.22 -3.07
CA LEU A 49 8.80 7.44 -3.77
C LEU A 49 10.33 7.66 -3.72
N ASP A 50 10.97 7.38 -2.58
CA ASP A 50 12.43 7.50 -2.43
C ASP A 50 13.20 6.53 -3.36
N ASN A 51 12.55 5.43 -3.78
CA ASN A 51 13.11 4.48 -4.75
C ASN A 51 12.78 4.82 -6.22
N ILE A 52 11.92 5.81 -6.49
CA ILE A 52 11.61 6.25 -7.85
C ILE A 52 12.74 7.15 -8.35
N LYS A 53 13.29 6.79 -9.51
CA LYS A 53 14.24 7.63 -10.25
C LYS A 53 13.52 8.31 -11.41
N ILE A 54 13.69 9.63 -11.50
CA ILE A 54 13.30 10.38 -12.69
C ILE A 54 14.40 10.17 -13.72
N VAL A 55 14.04 9.65 -14.89
CA VAL A 55 14.97 9.33 -15.98
C VAL A 55 14.53 10.03 -17.26
N THR A 56 15.51 10.41 -18.07
CA THR A 56 15.27 10.87 -19.45
C THR A 56 14.82 9.71 -20.34
N PRO A 57 14.18 9.97 -21.50
CA PRO A 57 13.80 8.91 -22.44
C PRO A 57 14.98 8.02 -22.85
N GLU A 58 16.17 8.59 -23.05
CA GLU A 58 17.39 7.87 -23.41
C GLU A 58 17.89 6.95 -22.28
N GLU A 59 17.86 7.43 -21.03
CA GLU A 59 18.19 6.62 -19.85
C GLU A 59 17.18 5.50 -19.63
N TYR A 60 15.90 5.76 -19.87
CA TYR A 60 14.86 4.74 -19.82
C TYR A 60 15.10 3.63 -20.84
N GLU A 61 15.44 3.96 -22.09
CA GLU A 61 15.79 2.97 -23.11
C GLU A 61 17.00 2.10 -22.73
N LYS A 62 18.00 2.69 -22.07
CA LYS A 62 19.18 1.96 -21.57
C LYS A 62 18.79 1.00 -20.45
N LEU A 63 18.00 1.45 -19.47
CA LEU A 63 17.50 0.63 -18.37
C LEU A 63 16.63 -0.54 -18.86
N GLN A 64 15.81 -0.34 -19.89
CA GLN A 64 15.02 -1.41 -20.50
C GLN A 64 15.89 -2.44 -21.24
N LYS A 65 17.00 -2.01 -21.87
CA LYS A 65 17.94 -2.90 -22.56
C LYS A 65 18.81 -3.70 -21.58
N GLU A 66 19.17 -3.12 -20.44
CA GLU A 66 19.92 -3.77 -19.35
C GLU A 66 19.06 -4.76 -18.54
N ASN A 67 17.74 -4.53 -18.43
CA ASN A 67 16.79 -5.47 -17.80
C ASN A 67 16.41 -6.68 -18.68
N LYS A 68 17.20 -7.00 -19.72
CA LYS A 68 17.07 -8.29 -20.42
C LYS A 68 17.43 -9.42 -19.45
N CYS A 69 16.44 -10.20 -19.03
CA CYS A 69 16.63 -11.35 -18.14
C CYS A 69 17.81 -12.20 -18.62
N THR A 70 18.77 -12.42 -17.74
CA THR A 70 19.91 -13.34 -17.94
C THR A 70 19.52 -14.79 -17.66
N CYS A 71 18.23 -15.05 -17.42
CA CYS A 71 17.67 -16.37 -17.21
C CYS A 71 17.41 -17.02 -18.58
N GLY A 72 18.30 -17.91 -19.03
CA GLY A 72 18.30 -18.52 -20.36
C GLY A 72 17.13 -19.47 -20.67
N HIS A 73 15.88 -19.09 -20.37
CA HIS A 73 14.68 -19.85 -20.69
C HIS A 73 13.57 -18.91 -21.19
N ASP A 74 12.82 -19.35 -22.19
CA ASP A 74 11.57 -18.71 -22.60
C ASP A 74 10.46 -19.12 -21.63
N HIS A 75 9.92 -18.18 -20.86
CA HIS A 75 8.60 -18.36 -20.26
C HIS A 75 7.68 -17.20 -20.63
N CYS A 76 6.87 -17.52 -21.62
CA CYS A 76 5.52 -17.04 -21.82
C CYS A 76 4.69 -17.27 -20.53
N GLN A 77 3.91 -16.25 -20.14
CA GLN A 77 2.81 -16.27 -19.17
C GLN A 77 3.12 -16.43 -17.67
N HIS A 78 3.60 -15.38 -17.02
CA HIS A 78 3.29 -15.16 -15.61
C HIS A 78 2.22 -14.06 -15.51
N LYS A 79 0.99 -14.44 -15.18
CA LYS A 79 -0.03 -13.51 -14.67
C LYS A 79 0.39 -13.12 -13.25
N HIS A 80 0.71 -11.84 -13.07
CA HIS A 80 0.65 -11.21 -11.74
C HIS A 80 -0.81 -10.98 -11.33
#